data_AF-A0A2H6GXL0-F1
#
_entry.id   AF-A0A2H6GXL0-F1
#
_cell.length_a   1.000
_cell.length_b   1.000
_cell.length_c   1.000
_cell.angle_alpha   90.00
_cell.angle_beta   90.00
_cell.angle_gamma   90.00
#
_symmetry.space_group_name_H-M   'P 1'
#
loop_
_entity.id
_entity.type
_entity.pdbx_description
1 polymer ?
#
loop_
_entity_poly.entity_id
_entity_poly.type
_entity_poly.pdbx_seq_one_letter_code
_entity_poly.pdbx_strand_id
1 'polypeptide(L)' 'MKKGNPETRKQKVNAIIIRQKKEYRRPDGLRVKFEDNACVLTNEFGEPKDSEIRGPVAREAAERWNKIASVASIIV' A
#
# COMPACT_ATOMS: atom_id res chain seq x y z
N MET A 1 -16.03 0.03 0.59
CA MET A 1 -15.42 -1.31 0.33
C MET A 1 -16.44 -2.34 -0.14
N LYS A 2 -16.01 -3.38 -0.89
CA LYS A 2 -16.90 -4.47 -1.37
C LYS A 2 -17.10 -5.61 -0.34
N LYS A 3 -16.06 -5.95 0.43
CA LYS A 3 -16.05 -6.98 1.50
C LYS A 3 -15.41 -6.38 2.76
N GLY A 4 -15.79 -6.85 3.96
CA GLY A 4 -15.29 -6.35 5.25
C GLY A 4 -16.40 -6.17 6.29
N ASN A 5 -16.09 -5.54 7.43
CA ASN A 5 -17.06 -5.22 8.47
C ASN A 5 -18.26 -4.42 7.93
N PRO A 6 -19.46 -4.58 8.51
CA PRO A 6 -20.66 -3.89 8.06
C PRO A 6 -20.48 -2.37 7.99
N GLU A 7 -19.76 -1.80 8.95
CA GLU A 7 -19.54 -0.36 9.08
C GLU A 7 -18.69 0.23 7.94
N THR A 8 -17.68 -0.49 7.46
CA THR A 8 -16.76 -0.04 6.40
C THR A 8 -17.22 -0.45 4.99
N ARG A 9 -18.25 -1.31 4.89
CA ARG A 9 -18.82 -1.74 3.62
C ARG A 9 -19.54 -0.57 2.93
N LYS A 10 -19.45 -0.50 1.60
CA LYS A 10 -20.03 0.58 0.75
C LYS A 10 -19.53 2.02 0.99
N GLN A 11 -18.66 2.27 1.97
CA GLN A 11 -18.02 3.58 2.12
C GLN A 11 -17.01 3.87 0.99
N LYS A 12 -16.94 5.14 0.59
CA LYS A 12 -15.85 5.72 -0.22
C LYS A 12 -14.68 6.03 0.72
N VAL A 13 -13.50 5.54 0.37
CA VAL A 13 -12.30 5.65 1.20
C VAL A 13 -11.10 5.92 0.30
N ASN A 14 -10.13 6.66 0.82
CA ASN A 14 -8.83 6.82 0.18
C ASN A 14 -7.96 5.60 0.47
N ALA A 15 -7.14 5.25 -0.51
CA ALA A 15 -6.22 4.13 -0.38
C ALA A 15 -4.95 4.39 -1.20
N ILE A 16 -3.83 3.89 -0.70
CA ILE A 16 -2.54 3.94 -1.36
C ILE A 16 -2.17 2.53 -1.81
N ILE A 17 -1.78 2.38 -3.07
CA ILE A 17 -1.34 1.10 -3.63
C ILE A 17 0.09 0.83 -3.15
N ILE A 18 0.31 -0.31 -2.50
CA ILE A 18 1.62 -0.70 -1.96
C ILE A 18 2.29 -1.83 -2.75
N ARG A 19 1.49 -2.62 -3.48
CA ARG A 19 1.95 -3.74 -4.31
C ARG A 19 1.11 -3.86 -5.57
N GLN A 20 1.76 -4.20 -6.67
CA GLN A 20 1.11 -4.49 -7.94
C GLN A 20 1.74 -5.69 -8.65
N LYS A 21 0.90 -6.54 -9.26
CA LYS A 21 1.32 -7.68 -10.08
C LYS A 21 1.97 -7.26 -11.39
N LYS A 22 1.58 -6.11 -11.93
CA LYS A 22 2.14 -5.60 -13.17
C LYS A 22 3.55 -5.11 -12.92
N GLU A 23 4.48 -5.57 -13.75
CA GLU A 23 5.87 -5.14 -13.68
C GLU A 23 6.02 -3.64 -13.99
N TYR A 24 6.92 -2.98 -13.26
CA TYR A 24 7.32 -1.60 -13.51
C TYR A 24 8.84 -1.46 -13.44
N ARG A 25 9.37 -0.42 -14.07
CA ARG A 25 10.82 -0.20 -14.19
C ARG A 25 11.29 0.79 -13.11
N ARG A 26 12.35 0.42 -12.40
CA ARG A 26 13.06 1.27 -11.45
C ARG A 26 14.11 2.14 -12.15
N PRO A 27 14.58 3.24 -11.52
CA PRO A 27 15.59 4.12 -12.10
C PRO A 27 16.92 3.42 -12.45
N ASP A 28 17.27 2.36 -11.71
CA ASP A 28 18.44 1.50 -11.97
C ASP A 28 18.25 0.57 -13.18
N GLY A 29 17.06 0.56 -13.78
CA GLY A 29 16.71 -0.23 -14.96
C GLY A 29 16.09 -1.59 -14.64
N LEU A 30 16.10 -2.04 -13.38
CA LEU A 30 15.49 -3.30 -12.97
C LEU A 30 13.97 -3.23 -13.09
N ARG A 31 13.36 -4.37 -13.40
CA ARG A 31 11.90 -4.52 -13.40
C ARG A 31 11.46 -5.26 -12.15
N VAL A 32 10.50 -4.68 -11.42
CA VAL A 32 9.97 -5.22 -10.17
C VAL A 32 8.49 -5.52 -10.33
N LYS A 33 8.05 -6.64 -9.76
CA LYS A 33 6.64 -7.05 -9.69
C LYS A 33 6.39 -7.76 -8.35
N PHE A 34 5.15 -7.70 -7.88
CA PHE A 34 4.70 -8.40 -6.68
C PHE A 34 3.82 -9.60 -7.03
N GLU A 35 3.62 -10.50 -6.07
CA GLU A 35 2.75 -11.67 -6.24
C GLU A 35 1.27 -11.28 -6.36
N ASP A 36 0.84 -10.27 -5.58
CA ASP A 36 -0.53 -9.80 -5.46
C ASP A 36 -0.65 -8.28 -5.70
N ASN A 37 -1.90 -7.81 -5.81
CA ASN A 37 -2.21 -6.38 -5.77
C ASN A 37 -2.75 -6.06 -4.38
N ALA A 38 -2.16 -5.08 -3.71
CA ALA A 38 -2.57 -4.68 -2.36
C ALA A 38 -2.54 -3.16 -2.19
N CYS A 39 -3.43 -2.67 -1.34
CA CYS A 39 -3.50 -1.27 -0.95
C CYS A 39 -3.72 -1.13 0.55
N VAL A 40 -3.33 0.02 1.08
CA VAL A 40 -3.53 0.42 2.48
C VAL A 40 -4.54 1.55 2.49
N LEU A 41 -5.51 1.46 3.40
CA LEU A 41 -6.54 2.48 3.57
C LEU A 41 -5.98 3.66 4.34
N THR A 42 -6.28 4.86 3.86
CA THR A 42 -5.76 6.09 4.46
C THR A 42 -6.85 7.12 4.69
N ASN A 43 -6.50 8.14 5.48
CA ASN A 43 -7.23 9.41 5.50
C ASN A 43 -6.81 10.29 4.30
N GLU A 44 -7.32 11.52 4.26
CA GLU A 44 -7.00 12.52 3.22
C GLU A 44 -5.54 13.02 3.30
N PHE A 45 -4.89 12.85 4.44
CA PHE A 45 -3.50 13.23 4.67
C PHE A 45 -2.50 12.10 4.38
N GLY A 46 -2.99 10.94 3.92
CA GLY A 46 -2.14 9.78 3.60
C GLY A 46 -1.65 8.99 4.81
N GLU A 47 -2.25 9.19 5.99
CA GLU A 47 -1.94 8.41 7.17
C GLU A 47 -2.70 7.07 7.14
N PRO A 48 -2.03 5.95 7.43
CA PRO A 48 -2.65 4.63 7.43
C PRO A 48 -3.68 4.53 8.56
N LYS A 49 -4.83 3.90 8.28
CA LYS A 49 -5.82 3.60 9.31
C LYS A 49 -5.42 2.44 10.21
N ASP A 50 -4.63 1.52 9.68
CA ASP A 50 -4.16 0.31 10.37
C ASP A 50 -2.79 0.57 11.04
N SER A 51 -2.54 -0.12 12.15
CA SER A 51 -1.28 0.00 12.90
C SER A 51 -0.11 -0.77 12.29
N GLU A 52 -0.36 -1.74 11.43
CA GLU A 52 0.67 -2.58 10.80
C GLU A 52 0.24 -3.02 9.39
N ILE A 53 1.21 -3.08 8.46
CA ILE A 53 1.01 -3.60 7.11
C ILE A 53 1.51 -5.05 7.00
N ARG A 54 0.63 -5.94 6.56
CA ARG A 54 0.99 -7.34 6.31
C ARG A 54 1.66 -7.52 4.95
N GLY A 55 2.89 -8.03 4.98
CA GLY A 55 3.69 -8.37 3.81
C GLY A 55 4.53 -7.19 3.29
N PRO A 56 5.23 -7.40 2.16
CA PRO A 56 6.19 -6.42 1.65
C PRO A 56 5.51 -5.17 1.10
N VAL A 57 6.21 -4.04 1.17
CA VAL A 57 5.80 -2.75 0.61
C VAL A 57 6.84 -2.29 -0.40
N ALA A 58 6.40 -1.79 -1.56
CA ALA A 58 7.30 -1.20 -2.53
C ALA A 58 8.06 0.00 -1.95
N ARG A 59 9.37 0.06 -2.16
CA ARG A 59 10.24 1.18 -1.74
C ARG A 59 9.70 2.53 -2.21
N GLU A 60 9.20 2.59 -3.44
CA GLU A 60 8.63 3.82 -4.01
C GLU A 60 7.40 4.31 -3.22
N ALA A 61 6.63 3.40 -2.63
CA ALA A 61 5.53 3.76 -1.75
C ALA A 61 6.03 4.22 -0.38
N ALA A 62 7.02 3.53 0.20
CA ALA A 62 7.60 3.93 1.47
C ALA A 62 8.24 5.34 1.39
N GLU A 63 8.95 5.65 0.30
CA GLU A 63 9.59 6.96 0.08
C GLU A 63 8.58 8.09 -0.10
N ARG A 64 7.45 7.82 -0.76
CA ARG A 64 6.42 8.84 -1.01
C ARG A 64 5.50 9.08 0.19
N TRP A 65 5.31 8.05 1.02
CA TRP A 65 4.42 8.09 2.18
C TRP A 65 5.15 7.63 3.43
N ASN A 66 5.86 8.56 4.09
CA ASN A 66 6.66 8.29 5.29
C ASN A 66 5.91 7.50 6.38
N LYS A 67 4.61 7.78 6.58
CA LYS A 67 3.78 7.09 7.56
C LYS A 67 3.56 5.61 7.22
N ILE A 68 3.52 5.25 5.94
CA ILE A 68 3.47 3.86 5.48
C ILE A 68 4.80 3.16 5.78
N ALA A 69 5.93 3.84 5.55
CA ALA A 69 7.24 3.28 5.88
C ALA A 69 7.38 2.95 7.37
N SER A 70 6.79 3.77 8.26
CA SER A 70 6.83 3.54 9.71
C SER A 70 6.06 2.30 10.18
N VAL A 71 5.03 1.87 9.44
CA VAL A 71 4.18 0.72 9.80
C VAL A 71 4.47 -0.53 8.97
N ALA A 72 5.40 -0.44 8.03
CA ALA A 72 5.77 -1.54 7.15
C ALA A 72 6.85 -2.42 7.80
N SER A 73 6.60 -3.73 7.89
CA SER A 73 7.58 -4.68 8.41
C SER A 73 8.69 -5.01 7.41
N ILE A 74 8.39 -4.95 6.11
CA ILE A 74 9.31 -5.32 5.02
C ILE A 74 9.16 -4.31 3.88
N ILE A 75 10.27 -3.74 3.42
CA ILE A 75 10.32 -2.80 2.29
C ILE A 75 11.21 -3.40 1.20
N VAL A 76 10.74 -3.39 -0.06
CA VAL A 76 11.39 -4.02 -1.23
C VAL A 76 11.52 -3.03 -2.38
#